data_AF-A0A859D0P4-F1
#
_entry.id   AF-A0A859D0P4-F1
#
_cell.length_a   1.000
_cell.length_b   1.000
_cell.length_c   1.000
_cell.angle_alpha   90.00
_cell.angle_beta   90.00
_cell.angle_gamma   90.00
#
_symmetry.space_group_name_H-M   'P 1'
#
loop_
_entity.id
_entity.type
_entity.pdbx_description
1 polymer ?
#
loop_
_entity_poly.entity_id
_entity_poly.type
_entity_poly.pdbx_seq_one_letter_code
_entity_poly.pdbx_strand_id
1 'polypeptide(L)'
;MTILNHAPQGTSLTLQNCGYRIENDRVIISIQRIGNERTEDNLSGTLRLQLCAFLQDVDKRSEQLVLASTTIGEIKGQHFLTDCHYDLFFQLPTTGTWQLALQLSEWDGAEYTLCNSAYFDTLYQVQAIPANFEPTINVDEKVKESVTPSPKVPTTQKVVKKNVIGYVNGYRAINKSKVEKILKVKGVPKKLLDKLVAERPFRSEKAVLNVKGMGPAMLNKIIAELTS
;
A
#
# COMPACT_ATOMS: atom_id res chain seq x y z
N MET A 1 -8.73 32.87 -33.29
CA MET A 1 -9.12 33.11 -31.89
C MET A 1 -9.55 31.79 -31.29
N THR A 2 -8.69 31.17 -30.49
CA THR A 2 -9.03 29.93 -29.76
C THR A 2 -9.80 30.36 -28.52
N ILE A 3 -11.10 30.09 -28.49
CA ILE A 3 -11.92 30.34 -27.31
C ILE A 3 -11.56 29.24 -26.31
N LEU A 4 -10.78 29.58 -25.27
CA LEU A 4 -10.66 28.72 -24.10
C LEU A 4 -12.04 28.71 -23.43
N ASN A 5 -12.78 27.61 -23.64
CA ASN A 5 -14.00 27.35 -22.90
C ASN A 5 -13.62 27.04 -21.45
N HIS A 6 -13.56 28.07 -20.60
CA HIS A 6 -13.52 27.87 -19.17
C HIS A 6 -14.92 27.50 -18.70
N ALA A 7 -15.04 26.31 -18.09
CA ALA A 7 -16.26 25.89 -17.43
C ALA A 7 -16.61 26.87 -16.27
N PRO A 8 -17.88 27.33 -16.14
CA PRO A 8 -18.30 28.07 -14.97
C PRO A 8 -18.09 27.23 -13.69
N GLN A 9 -17.37 27.83 -12.74
CA GLN A 9 -16.89 27.25 -11.46
C GLN A 9 -18.02 27.10 -10.41
N GLY A 10 -19.21 26.66 -10.82
CA GLY A 10 -20.20 26.15 -9.89
C GLY A 10 -19.76 24.76 -9.42
N THR A 11 -19.69 24.53 -8.11
CA THR A 11 -19.36 23.24 -7.48
C THR A 11 -20.49 22.20 -7.64
N SER A 12 -21.11 22.16 -8.82
CA SER A 12 -22.15 21.21 -9.22
C SER A 12 -21.58 19.82 -9.56
N LEU A 13 -20.30 19.58 -9.26
CA LEU A 13 -19.71 18.24 -9.27
C LEU A 13 -20.01 17.58 -7.92
N THR A 14 -20.58 16.38 -7.95
CA THR A 14 -21.10 15.73 -6.74
C THR A 14 -20.52 14.34 -6.56
N LEU A 15 -20.32 13.95 -5.29
CA LEU A 15 -20.06 12.57 -4.86
C LEU A 15 -21.27 12.06 -4.07
N GLN A 16 -21.74 10.85 -4.38
CA GLN A 16 -22.87 10.25 -3.65
C GLN A 16 -22.55 8.82 -3.21
N ASN A 17 -23.01 8.48 -2.00
CA ASN A 17 -22.87 7.18 -1.36
C ASN A 17 -21.45 6.60 -1.50
N CYS A 18 -20.51 7.30 -0.86
CA CYS A 18 -19.09 6.97 -0.87
C CYS A 18 -18.75 5.99 0.25
N GLY A 19 -17.78 5.12 -0.02
CA GLY A 19 -17.21 4.19 0.94
C GLY A 19 -15.76 3.91 0.63
N TYR A 20 -15.05 3.41 1.62
CA TYR A 20 -13.69 2.91 1.45
C TYR A 20 -13.47 1.67 2.30
N ARG A 21 -12.48 0.87 1.92
CA ARG A 21 -11.95 -0.25 2.70
C ARG A 21 -10.46 -0.31 2.54
N ILE A 22 -9.74 -0.21 3.63
CA ILE A 22 -8.27 -0.29 3.65
C ILE A 22 -7.89 -1.75 3.92
N GLU A 23 -7.00 -2.29 3.08
CA GLU A 23 -6.47 -3.64 3.17
C GLU A 23 -4.95 -3.58 2.97
N ASN A 24 -4.19 -3.57 4.08
CA ASN A 24 -2.73 -3.48 4.06
C ASN A 24 -2.23 -2.21 3.32
N ASP A 25 -1.57 -2.39 2.17
CA ASP A 25 -1.02 -1.34 1.30
C ASP A 25 -2.01 -0.89 0.21
N ARG A 26 -3.28 -1.31 0.29
CA ARG A 26 -4.33 -0.98 -0.65
C ARG A 26 -5.52 -0.31 0.01
N VAL A 27 -6.22 0.51 -0.75
CA VAL A 27 -7.55 1.00 -0.41
C VAL A 27 -8.47 0.79 -1.60
N ILE A 28 -9.62 0.17 -1.33
CA ILE A 28 -10.71 0.06 -2.28
C ILE A 28 -11.69 1.20 -1.98
N ILE A 29 -11.88 2.10 -2.94
CA ILE A 29 -12.85 3.19 -2.86
C ILE A 29 -14.07 2.80 -3.70
N SER A 30 -15.26 2.91 -3.14
CA SER A 30 -16.53 2.69 -3.81
C SER A 30 -17.34 3.99 -3.82
N ILE A 31 -17.83 4.41 -4.98
CA ILE A 31 -18.67 5.60 -5.13
C ILE A 31 -19.86 5.22 -6.00
N GLN A 32 -21.08 5.40 -5.48
CA GLN A 32 -22.28 5.07 -6.24
C GLN A 32 -22.45 6.00 -7.44
N ARG A 33 -22.20 7.30 -7.28
CA ARG A 33 -22.32 8.29 -8.35
C ARG A 33 -21.31 9.41 -8.22
N ILE A 34 -20.71 9.76 -9.36
CA ILE A 34 -19.96 11.00 -9.57
C ILE A 34 -20.70 11.78 -10.66
N GLY A 35 -21.34 12.90 -10.29
CA GLY A 35 -22.22 13.66 -11.19
C GLY A 35 -21.64 15.02 -11.57
N ASN A 36 -21.90 15.46 -12.80
CA ASN A 36 -21.73 16.85 -13.22
C ASN A 36 -23.13 17.45 -13.46
N GLU A 37 -23.66 18.16 -12.46
CA GLU A 37 -24.99 18.77 -12.48
C GLU A 37 -25.00 20.18 -13.12
N ARG A 38 -23.95 20.52 -13.89
CA ARG A 38 -23.92 21.73 -14.73
C ARG A 38 -24.70 21.49 -16.02
N THR A 39 -25.02 22.58 -16.72
CA THR A 39 -25.74 22.57 -18.00
C THR A 39 -25.10 21.64 -19.03
N GLU A 40 -25.89 21.10 -19.96
CA GLU A 40 -25.47 20.06 -20.91
C GLU A 40 -24.28 20.47 -21.82
N ASP A 41 -24.13 21.76 -22.10
CA ASP A 41 -23.03 22.32 -22.88
C ASP A 41 -21.71 22.39 -22.09
N ASN A 42 -21.76 22.17 -20.77
CA ASN A 42 -20.58 22.11 -19.94
C ASN A 42 -19.79 20.82 -20.16
N LEU A 43 -18.47 20.93 -20.14
CA LEU A 43 -17.56 19.80 -19.95
C LEU A 43 -16.71 20.10 -18.73
N SER A 44 -16.58 19.15 -17.81
CA SER A 44 -15.63 19.30 -16.71
C SER A 44 -14.20 19.27 -17.24
N GLY A 45 -13.29 19.92 -16.55
CA GLY A 45 -11.87 19.60 -16.66
C GLY A 45 -11.58 18.16 -16.21
N THR A 46 -10.32 17.74 -16.36
CA THR A 46 -9.89 16.42 -15.87
C THR A 46 -10.11 16.33 -14.36
N LEU A 47 -10.87 15.34 -13.92
CA LEU A 47 -11.22 15.12 -12.53
C LEU A 47 -10.18 14.25 -11.84
N ARG A 48 -9.85 14.61 -10.60
CA ARG A 48 -9.00 13.85 -9.68
C ARG A 48 -9.77 13.52 -8.41
N LEU A 49 -9.70 12.26 -8.01
CA LEU A 49 -10.24 11.77 -6.75
C LEU A 49 -9.10 11.46 -5.79
N GLN A 50 -9.21 11.95 -4.57
CA GLN A 50 -8.22 11.73 -3.50
C GLN A 50 -8.90 11.24 -2.24
N LEU A 51 -8.32 10.24 -1.58
CA LEU A 51 -8.60 9.94 -0.18
C LEU A 51 -7.63 10.75 0.67
N CYS A 52 -8.16 11.61 1.52
CA CYS A 52 -7.39 12.52 2.36
C CYS A 52 -7.63 12.23 3.85
N ALA A 53 -6.59 12.45 4.65
CA ALA A 53 -6.63 12.41 6.10
C ALA A 53 -6.37 13.80 6.67
N PHE A 54 -7.14 14.17 7.68
CA PHE A 54 -7.02 15.41 8.44
C PHE A 54 -6.74 15.05 9.90
N LEU A 55 -5.60 15.46 10.42
CA LEU A 55 -5.23 15.17 11.80
C LEU A 55 -6.21 15.86 12.75
N GLN A 56 -6.79 15.09 13.67
CA GLN A 56 -7.59 15.61 14.78
C GLN A 56 -6.65 15.94 15.94
N ASP A 57 -6.06 17.14 15.89
CA ASP A 57 -5.28 17.73 16.97
C ASP A 57 -5.89 19.11 17.27
N VAL A 58 -6.19 19.37 18.54
CA VAL A 58 -6.86 20.62 18.97
C VAL A 58 -5.92 21.82 18.82
N ASP A 59 -4.61 21.60 18.87
CA ASP A 59 -3.60 22.66 18.93
C ASP A 59 -2.88 22.93 17.60
N LYS A 60 -3.17 22.14 16.55
CA LYS A 60 -2.54 22.27 15.23
C LYS A 60 -3.57 22.52 14.15
N ARG A 61 -3.22 23.38 13.20
CA ARG A 61 -3.94 23.48 11.93
C ARG A 61 -3.91 22.09 11.28
N SER A 62 -5.08 21.49 11.02
CA SER A 62 -5.18 20.15 10.45
C SER A 62 -4.40 20.09 9.13
N GLU A 63 -3.24 19.44 9.16
CA GLU A 63 -2.49 19.13 7.95
C GLU A 63 -3.27 18.09 7.16
N GLN A 64 -3.50 18.39 5.87
CA GLN A 64 -4.10 17.45 4.94
C GLN A 64 -3.02 16.54 4.39
N LEU A 65 -3.20 15.24 4.56
CA LEU A 65 -2.37 14.22 3.92
C LEU A 65 -3.17 13.46 2.86
N VAL A 66 -2.61 13.30 1.67
CA VAL A 66 -3.19 12.47 0.61
C VAL A 66 -2.76 11.03 0.84
N LEU A 67 -3.72 10.14 1.10
CA LEU A 67 -3.47 8.73 1.38
C LEU A 67 -3.53 7.88 0.11
N ALA A 68 -4.37 8.28 -0.85
CA ALA A 68 -4.49 7.65 -2.16
C ALA A 68 -5.05 8.65 -3.16
N SER A 69 -4.73 8.47 -4.45
CA SER A 69 -5.21 9.36 -5.52
C SER A 69 -5.35 8.62 -6.84
N THR A 70 -6.31 9.04 -7.66
CA THR A 70 -6.44 8.63 -9.05
C THR A 70 -7.05 9.74 -9.89
N THR A 71 -6.80 9.69 -11.20
CA THR A 71 -7.49 10.52 -12.20
C THR A 71 -8.67 9.74 -12.77
N ILE A 72 -9.80 10.41 -12.98
CA ILE A 72 -11.02 9.80 -13.53
C ILE A 72 -11.16 10.14 -15.02
N GLY A 73 -10.87 11.38 -15.40
CA GLY A 73 -11.15 11.94 -16.73
C GLY A 73 -12.18 13.05 -16.65
N GLU A 74 -12.88 13.34 -17.75
CA GLU A 74 -13.85 14.43 -17.85
C GLU A 74 -15.28 13.89 -17.85
N ILE A 75 -16.24 14.70 -17.37
CA ILE A 75 -17.67 14.37 -17.36
C ILE A 75 -18.43 15.53 -17.99
N LYS A 76 -19.25 15.23 -19.00
CA LYS A 76 -20.15 16.21 -19.63
C LYS A 76 -21.23 16.66 -18.63
N GLY A 77 -21.68 17.90 -18.71
CA GLY A 77 -22.78 18.40 -17.90
C GLY A 77 -24.05 17.56 -18.10
N GLN A 78 -24.85 17.45 -17.04
CA GLN A 78 -25.99 16.55 -16.92
C GLN A 78 -25.65 15.05 -17.07
N HIS A 79 -24.37 14.67 -17.05
CA HIS A 79 -23.92 13.28 -17.07
C HIS A 79 -23.28 12.88 -15.74
N PHE A 80 -23.14 11.58 -15.56
CA PHE A 80 -22.61 10.99 -14.34
C PHE A 80 -21.96 9.64 -14.63
N LEU A 81 -21.02 9.28 -13.76
CA LEU A 81 -20.49 7.92 -13.65
C LEU A 81 -21.21 7.22 -12.49
N THR A 82 -21.45 5.92 -12.63
CA THR A 82 -22.04 5.09 -11.57
C THR A 82 -21.17 3.91 -11.21
N ASP A 83 -21.38 3.38 -10.00
CA ASP A 83 -20.80 2.12 -9.53
C ASP A 83 -19.26 2.09 -9.66
N CYS A 84 -18.64 3.22 -9.33
CA CYS A 84 -17.21 3.42 -9.51
C CYS A 84 -16.42 2.71 -8.40
N HIS A 85 -15.44 1.92 -8.80
CA HIS A 85 -14.58 1.16 -7.89
C HIS A 85 -13.10 1.40 -8.24
N TYR A 86 -12.33 1.85 -7.26
CA TYR A 86 -10.90 2.13 -7.44
C TYR A 86 -10.07 1.33 -6.45
N ASP A 87 -9.19 0.46 -6.95
CA ASP A 87 -8.14 -0.22 -6.17
C ASP A 87 -6.84 0.59 -6.25
N LEU A 88 -6.56 1.34 -5.19
CA LEU A 88 -5.45 2.28 -5.12
C LEU A 88 -4.40 1.83 -4.11
N PHE A 89 -3.16 2.23 -4.34
CA PHE A 89 -2.14 2.14 -3.29
C PHE A 89 -2.50 3.08 -2.15
N PHE A 90 -2.40 2.56 -0.93
CA PHE A 90 -2.70 3.29 0.30
C PHE A 90 -1.40 3.68 1.01
N GLN A 91 -1.25 4.96 1.31
CA GLN A 91 -0.18 5.51 2.12
C GLN A 91 -0.68 5.63 3.56
N LEU A 92 -0.09 4.84 4.46
CA LEU A 92 -0.43 4.89 5.88
C LEU A 92 -0.03 6.26 6.47
N PRO A 93 -0.95 6.98 7.13
CA PRO A 93 -0.60 8.22 7.83
C PRO A 93 0.24 7.93 9.07
N THR A 94 0.83 8.98 9.66
CA THR A 94 1.56 8.87 10.92
C THR A 94 0.62 8.54 12.08
N THR A 95 1.20 8.11 13.22
CA THR A 95 0.46 7.86 14.45
C THR A 95 -0.45 9.04 14.79
N GLY A 96 -1.72 8.75 15.09
CA GLY A 96 -2.71 9.75 15.44
C GLY A 96 -4.13 9.31 15.15
N THR A 97 -5.05 10.22 15.43
CA THR A 97 -6.47 10.09 15.10
C THR A 97 -6.77 11.01 13.92
N TRP A 98 -7.32 10.44 12.85
CA TRP A 98 -7.49 11.11 11.58
C TRP A 98 -8.96 11.10 11.17
N GLN A 99 -9.47 12.26 10.78
CA GLN A 99 -10.72 12.37 10.06
C GLN A 99 -10.44 12.11 8.59
N LEU A 100 -11.11 11.13 7.97
CA LEU A 100 -10.93 10.85 6.55
C LEU A 100 -12.02 11.52 5.71
N ALA A 101 -11.67 11.89 4.48
CA ALA A 101 -12.62 12.34 3.47
C ALA A 101 -12.18 11.94 2.06
N LEU A 102 -13.15 11.71 1.17
CA LEU A 102 -12.89 11.77 -0.27
C LEU A 102 -12.99 13.22 -0.73
N GLN A 103 -12.06 13.63 -1.58
CA GLN A 103 -12.04 14.93 -2.21
C GLN A 103 -12.02 14.77 -3.73
N LEU A 104 -12.96 15.45 -4.39
CA LEU A 104 -13.03 15.56 -5.84
C LEU A 104 -12.52 16.94 -6.24
N SER A 105 -11.52 16.96 -7.11
CA SER A 105 -10.96 18.18 -7.68
C SER A 105 -11.02 18.15 -9.20
N GLU A 106 -11.09 19.33 -9.81
CA GLU A 106 -11.13 19.51 -11.26
C GLU A 106 -9.93 20.33 -11.72
N TRP A 107 -9.31 19.92 -12.82
CA TRP A 107 -8.26 20.68 -13.48
C TRP A 107 -8.86 21.87 -14.24
N ASP A 108 -8.47 23.09 -13.91
CA ASP A 108 -8.99 24.31 -14.56
C ASP A 108 -8.13 24.81 -15.74
N GLY A 109 -7.03 24.12 -16.03
CA GLY A 109 -6.01 24.55 -17.00
C GLY A 109 -4.68 24.94 -16.36
N ALA A 110 -4.66 25.26 -15.07
CA ALA A 110 -3.48 25.68 -14.32
C ALA A 110 -3.25 24.86 -13.05
N GLU A 111 -4.30 24.54 -12.31
CA GLU A 111 -4.24 23.74 -11.10
C GLU A 111 -5.50 22.91 -10.87
N TYR A 112 -5.46 22.06 -9.85
CA TYR A 112 -6.64 21.31 -9.42
C TYR A 112 -7.37 22.08 -8.33
N THR A 113 -8.58 22.54 -8.62
CA THR A 113 -9.47 23.19 -7.66
C THR A 113 -10.36 22.16 -6.96
N LEU A 114 -10.54 22.25 -5.64
CA LEU A 114 -11.44 21.38 -4.90
C LEU A 114 -12.91 21.70 -5.26
N CYS A 115 -13.66 20.69 -5.69
CA CYS A 115 -15.06 20.84 -6.11
C CYS A 115 -16.03 20.26 -5.08
N ASN A 116 -15.70 19.10 -4.50
CA ASN A 116 -16.56 18.41 -3.55
C ASN A 116 -15.75 17.62 -2.52
N SER A 117 -16.34 17.42 -1.34
CA SER A 117 -15.75 16.60 -0.27
C SER A 117 -16.83 15.75 0.40
N ALA A 118 -16.50 14.49 0.67
CA ALA A 118 -17.34 13.57 1.43
C ALA A 118 -16.56 13.06 2.65
N TYR A 119 -16.93 13.52 3.84
CA TYR A 119 -16.31 13.13 5.10
C TYR A 119 -16.91 11.82 5.62
N PHE A 120 -16.09 11.00 6.27
CA PHE A 120 -16.51 9.73 6.86
C PHE A 120 -16.60 9.82 8.38
N ASP A 121 -17.76 9.49 8.97
CA ASP A 121 -17.99 9.69 10.41
C ASP A 121 -17.04 8.89 11.31
N THR A 122 -16.50 7.77 10.82
CA THR A 122 -15.55 6.94 11.57
C THR A 122 -14.14 7.51 11.48
N LEU A 123 -13.59 7.87 12.64
CA LEU A 123 -12.19 8.28 12.77
C LEU A 123 -11.24 7.10 12.51
N TYR A 124 -10.18 7.36 11.76
CA TYR A 124 -9.13 6.41 11.48
C TYR A 124 -7.98 6.57 12.49
N GLN A 125 -7.65 5.49 13.20
CA GLN A 125 -6.62 5.49 14.23
C GLN A 125 -5.38 4.74 13.77
N VAL A 126 -4.23 5.41 13.85
CA VAL A 126 -2.92 4.78 13.70
C VAL A 126 -2.25 4.81 15.06
N GLN A 127 -1.98 3.61 15.61
CA GLN A 127 -1.32 3.48 16.90
C GLN A 127 0.20 3.50 16.73
N ALA A 128 0.90 4.13 17.67
CA ALA A 128 2.34 3.95 17.78
C ALA A 128 2.62 2.50 18.14
N ILE A 129 3.52 1.86 17.41
CA ILE A 129 4.09 0.59 17.86
C ILE A 129 4.95 0.94 19.09
N PRO A 130 4.65 0.43 20.29
CA PRO A 130 5.43 0.74 21.47
C PRO A 130 6.87 0.24 21.27
N ALA A 131 7.83 1.14 21.47
CA ALA A 131 9.26 0.84 21.34
C ALA A 131 9.82 -0.02 22.50
N ASN A 132 8.98 -0.54 23.41
CA ASN A 132 9.44 -1.21 24.63
C ASN A 132 8.97 -2.66 24.71
N PHE A 133 9.74 -3.56 24.08
CA PHE A 133 9.96 -4.90 24.61
C PHE A 133 11.39 -4.92 25.18
N GLU A 134 11.57 -4.32 26.35
CA GLU A 134 12.69 -4.68 27.21
C GLU A 134 12.31 -5.97 27.94
N PRO A 135 12.99 -7.11 27.71
CA PRO A 135 12.78 -8.27 28.54
C PRO A 135 13.44 -8.02 29.89
N THR A 136 12.65 -7.77 30.93
CA THR A 136 13.11 -7.89 32.32
C THR A 136 13.38 -9.36 32.61
N ILE A 137 14.66 -9.73 32.55
CA ILE A 137 15.15 -11.06 32.88
C ILE A 137 15.30 -11.12 34.40
N ASN A 138 14.31 -11.68 35.10
CA ASN A 138 14.50 -12.17 36.46
C ASN A 138 15.23 -13.52 36.38
N VAL A 139 16.46 -13.59 36.92
CA VAL A 139 17.20 -14.84 37.13
C VAL A 139 17.30 -15.04 38.63
N ASP A 140 16.55 -16.02 39.15
CA ASP A 140 16.79 -16.61 40.47
C ASP A 140 17.51 -17.96 40.30
N GLU A 141 18.21 -18.35 41.35
CA GLU A 141 19.48 -19.08 41.37
C GLU A 141 19.30 -20.61 41.58
N LYS A 142 19.93 -21.43 40.70
CA LYS A 142 20.78 -22.63 40.97
C LYS A 142 20.25 -23.89 41.70
N VAL A 143 20.65 -25.07 41.18
CA VAL A 143 21.35 -26.23 41.82
C VAL A 143 21.53 -27.33 40.73
N LYS A 144 22.73 -27.55 40.14
CA LYS A 144 23.74 -28.63 40.36
C LYS A 144 23.20 -30.07 40.51
N GLU A 145 23.78 -31.17 40.01
CA GLU A 145 24.88 -31.55 39.10
C GLU A 145 24.91 -33.11 39.06
N SER A 146 25.57 -33.70 38.05
CA SER A 146 26.15 -35.07 37.95
C SER A 146 25.33 -36.22 37.32
N VAL A 147 25.88 -37.16 36.53
CA VAL A 147 27.01 -37.28 35.56
C VAL A 147 26.69 -38.49 34.64
N THR A 148 27.07 -38.35 33.36
CA THR A 148 27.02 -39.18 32.12
C THR A 148 27.71 -40.58 32.13
N PRO A 149 27.55 -41.50 31.12
CA PRO A 149 28.10 -41.36 29.75
C PRO A 149 27.26 -41.89 28.55
N SER A 150 27.61 -41.39 27.35
CA SER A 150 26.93 -41.46 26.04
C SER A 150 27.51 -42.59 25.13
N PRO A 151 26.97 -42.94 23.93
CA PRO A 151 26.91 -42.02 22.77
C PRO A 151 25.70 -42.17 21.81
N LYS A 152 24.82 -41.16 21.78
CA LYS A 152 24.29 -40.54 20.55
C LYS A 152 24.19 -39.04 20.83
N VAL A 153 25.19 -38.32 20.32
CA VAL A 153 25.61 -36.95 20.66
C VAL A 153 25.04 -35.97 19.58
N PRO A 154 25.00 -34.64 19.77
CA PRO A 154 24.07 -33.91 20.64
C PRO A 154 23.57 -32.55 20.05
N THR A 155 22.67 -31.92 20.80
CA THR A 155 22.29 -30.50 20.82
C THR A 155 23.47 -29.52 20.83
N THR A 156 23.41 -28.40 20.09
CA THR A 156 23.65 -27.02 20.60
C THR A 156 23.61 -25.94 19.51
N GLN A 157 23.21 -24.76 19.95
CA GLN A 157 22.97 -23.52 19.23
C GLN A 157 24.15 -23.07 18.35
N LYS A 158 23.82 -22.57 17.15
CA LYS A 158 24.56 -21.45 16.55
C LYS A 158 23.65 -20.23 16.51
N VAL A 159 23.96 -19.29 17.40
CA VAL A 159 23.77 -17.86 17.15
C VAL A 159 24.27 -17.56 15.74
N VAL A 160 23.37 -17.16 14.85
CA VAL A 160 23.74 -16.48 13.61
C VAL A 160 23.03 -15.13 13.58
N LYS A 161 23.87 -14.15 13.89
CA LYS A 161 23.82 -12.72 13.62
C LYS A 161 22.88 -12.29 12.48
N LYS A 162 22.22 -11.16 12.73
CA LYS A 162 21.87 -10.06 11.80
C LYS A 162 21.87 -10.42 10.30
N ASN A 163 20.69 -10.35 9.71
CA ASN A 163 20.40 -9.32 8.71
C ASN A 163 18.89 -9.23 8.47
N VAL A 164 18.21 -8.42 9.30
CA VAL A 164 16.88 -7.91 9.01
C VAL A 164 17.06 -6.69 8.11
N ILE A 165 17.30 -6.95 6.82
CA ILE A 165 16.97 -6.01 5.75
C ILE A 165 16.17 -6.84 4.75
N GLY A 166 14.90 -7.08 5.09
CA GLY A 166 13.92 -7.58 4.14
C GLY A 166 13.48 -6.41 3.28
N TYR A 167 13.82 -6.44 1.99
CA TYR A 167 13.35 -5.45 1.03
C TYR A 167 11.87 -5.68 0.75
N VAL A 168 11.03 -4.76 1.22
CA VAL A 168 9.59 -4.66 0.90
C VAL A 168 9.31 -4.90 -0.59
N ASN A 169 8.72 -6.06 -0.92
CA ASN A 169 8.12 -6.47 -2.20
C ASN A 169 8.94 -7.42 -3.10
N GLY A 170 9.86 -8.22 -2.56
CA GLY A 170 10.65 -9.16 -3.36
C GLY A 170 9.85 -10.19 -4.18
N TYR A 171 8.79 -10.72 -3.57
CA TYR A 171 7.87 -11.67 -4.22
C TYR A 171 7.07 -11.04 -5.38
N ARG A 172 6.87 -9.71 -5.35
CA ARG A 172 6.13 -8.97 -6.38
C ARG A 172 6.97 -8.83 -7.66
N ALA A 173 8.28 -8.61 -7.53
CA ALA A 173 9.20 -8.64 -8.66
C ALA A 173 9.22 -10.02 -9.35
N ILE A 174 9.16 -11.09 -8.56
CA ILE A 174 9.08 -12.46 -9.05
C ILE A 174 7.76 -12.70 -9.80
N ASN A 175 6.61 -12.28 -9.25
CA ASN A 175 5.29 -12.47 -9.88
C ASN A 175 5.13 -11.71 -11.21
N LYS A 176 5.71 -10.51 -11.33
CA LYS A 176 5.58 -9.66 -12.53
C LYS A 176 6.64 -9.92 -13.61
N SER A 177 7.73 -10.61 -13.27
CA SER A 177 8.84 -10.82 -14.19
C SER A 177 8.54 -11.93 -15.20
N LYS A 178 8.88 -11.67 -16.48
CA LYS A 178 8.78 -12.67 -17.57
C LYS A 178 9.62 -13.90 -17.27
N VAL A 179 9.12 -15.09 -17.58
CA VAL A 179 9.77 -16.39 -17.30
C VAL A 179 11.25 -16.40 -17.70
N GLU A 180 11.57 -15.89 -18.90
CA GLU A 180 12.93 -15.80 -19.42
C GLU A 180 13.87 -14.93 -18.57
N LYS A 181 13.37 -13.86 -17.95
CA LYS A 181 14.16 -12.96 -17.10
C LYS A 181 14.55 -13.69 -15.80
N ILE A 182 13.66 -14.52 -15.25
CA ILE A 182 13.96 -15.31 -14.05
C ILE A 182 14.95 -16.44 -14.33
N LEU A 183 14.78 -17.15 -15.44
CA LEU A 183 15.69 -18.25 -15.80
C LEU A 183 17.12 -17.80 -16.13
N LYS A 184 17.33 -16.51 -16.40
CA LYS A 184 18.65 -15.91 -16.71
C LYS A 184 19.38 -15.35 -15.48
N VAL A 185 18.80 -15.41 -14.28
CA VAL A 185 19.44 -14.89 -13.06
C VAL A 185 20.72 -15.66 -12.76
N LYS A 186 21.86 -14.94 -12.77
CA LYS A 186 23.19 -15.54 -12.60
C LYS A 186 23.45 -16.00 -11.17
N GLY A 187 24.02 -17.19 -11.03
CA GLY A 187 24.42 -17.75 -9.74
C GLY A 187 23.25 -18.15 -8.84
N VAL A 188 22.12 -18.52 -9.44
CA VAL A 188 21.00 -19.22 -8.80
C VAL A 188 20.79 -20.56 -9.52
N PRO A 189 20.57 -21.68 -8.81
CA PRO A 189 20.37 -22.97 -9.46
C PRO A 189 19.15 -22.98 -10.39
N LYS A 190 19.30 -23.48 -11.63
CA LYS A 190 18.22 -23.53 -12.63
C LYS A 190 16.96 -24.24 -12.11
N LYS A 191 17.14 -25.38 -11.41
CA LYS A 191 16.05 -26.13 -10.76
C LYS A 191 15.22 -25.30 -9.76
N LEU A 192 15.84 -24.31 -9.11
CA LEU A 192 15.17 -23.43 -8.17
C LEU A 192 14.42 -22.31 -8.90
N LEU A 193 14.99 -21.78 -9.99
CA LEU A 193 14.33 -20.81 -10.85
C LEU A 193 13.09 -21.40 -11.54
N ASP A 194 13.16 -22.65 -11.99
CA ASP A 194 12.01 -23.38 -12.57
C ASP A 194 10.88 -23.54 -11.54
N LYS A 195 11.21 -23.90 -10.29
CA LYS A 195 10.21 -23.96 -9.19
C LYS A 195 9.61 -22.59 -8.87
N LEU A 196 10.43 -21.55 -8.86
CA LEU A 196 9.98 -20.17 -8.67
C LEU A 196 9.04 -19.68 -9.77
N VAL A 197 9.10 -20.26 -10.97
CA VAL A 197 8.14 -19.95 -12.04
C VAL A 197 6.87 -20.76 -11.86
N ALA A 198 6.99 -22.05 -11.53
CA ALA A 198 5.87 -22.96 -11.35
C ALA A 198 4.99 -22.63 -10.12
N GLU A 199 5.57 -22.18 -9.03
CA GLU A 199 4.87 -21.89 -7.77
C GLU A 199 4.26 -20.47 -7.71
N ARG A 200 4.37 -19.70 -8.80
CA ARG A 200 3.66 -18.41 -8.88
C ARG A 200 2.15 -18.63 -9.00
N PRO A 201 1.35 -17.67 -8.50
CA PRO A 201 1.75 -16.41 -7.86
C PRO A 201 2.01 -16.55 -6.36
N PHE A 202 3.07 -15.91 -5.86
CA PHE A 202 3.36 -15.84 -4.42
C PHE A 202 2.60 -14.69 -3.76
N ARG A 203 2.09 -14.89 -2.55
CA ARG A 203 1.33 -13.87 -1.79
C ARG A 203 2.16 -13.10 -0.76
N SER A 204 3.39 -13.52 -0.49
CA SER A 204 4.30 -12.86 0.46
C SER A 204 5.76 -13.31 0.28
N GLU A 205 6.71 -12.59 0.88
CA GLU A 205 8.13 -13.00 0.91
C GLU A 205 8.33 -14.30 1.68
N LYS A 206 7.56 -14.51 2.75
CA LYS A 206 7.56 -15.77 3.50
C LYS A 206 7.15 -16.95 2.60
N ALA A 207 6.19 -16.75 1.70
CA ALA A 207 5.80 -17.78 0.73
C ALA A 207 6.95 -18.11 -0.24
N VAL A 208 7.74 -17.10 -0.67
CA VAL A 208 8.92 -17.32 -1.51
C VAL A 208 10.04 -18.02 -0.74
N LEU A 209 10.27 -17.66 0.53
CA LEU A 209 11.29 -18.29 1.38
C LEU A 209 10.94 -19.74 1.76
N ASN A 210 9.66 -20.12 1.68
CA ASN A 210 9.22 -21.50 1.88
C ASN A 210 9.52 -22.41 0.67
N VAL A 211 9.91 -21.86 -0.49
CA VAL A 211 10.31 -22.65 -1.66
C VAL A 211 11.57 -23.43 -1.29
N LYS A 212 11.54 -24.76 -1.50
CA LYS A 212 12.64 -25.64 -1.10
C LYS A 212 13.97 -25.25 -1.77
N GLY A 213 14.93 -24.83 -0.95
CA GLY A 213 16.26 -24.37 -1.38
C GLY A 213 16.39 -22.85 -1.52
N MET A 214 15.32 -22.09 -1.25
CA MET A 214 15.28 -20.64 -1.30
C MET A 214 15.66 -20.04 0.06
N GLY A 215 16.63 -19.14 0.06
CA GLY A 215 17.09 -18.44 1.27
C GLY A 215 17.10 -16.92 1.08
N PRO A 216 17.18 -16.13 2.17
CA PRO A 216 17.11 -14.67 2.08
C PRO A 216 18.18 -14.04 1.19
N ALA A 217 19.42 -14.54 1.25
CA ALA A 217 20.50 -14.06 0.39
C ALA A 217 20.25 -14.34 -1.10
N MET A 218 19.66 -15.50 -1.41
CA MET A 218 19.32 -15.89 -2.78
C MET A 218 18.12 -15.09 -3.31
N LEU A 219 17.14 -14.83 -2.44
CA LEU A 219 16.02 -13.94 -2.70
C LEU A 219 16.50 -12.54 -3.07
N ASN A 220 17.39 -11.95 -2.27
CA ASN A 220 17.94 -10.63 -2.54
C ASN A 220 18.66 -10.57 -3.89
N LYS A 221 19.42 -11.61 -4.24
CA LYS A 221 20.12 -11.69 -5.53
C LYS A 221 19.15 -11.77 -6.71
N ILE A 222 18.08 -12.55 -6.59
CA ILE A 222 17.03 -12.63 -7.60
C ILE A 222 16.34 -11.27 -7.74
N ILE A 223 15.94 -10.65 -6.64
CA ILE A 223 15.25 -9.35 -6.68
C ILE A 223 16.14 -8.31 -7.35
N ALA A 224 17.41 -8.20 -6.94
CA ALA A 224 18.35 -7.24 -7.50
C ALA A 224 18.47 -7.37 -9.02
N GLU A 225 18.60 -8.58 -9.56
CA GLU A 225 18.67 -8.84 -11.02
C GLU A 225 17.32 -8.62 -11.75
N LEU A 226 16.19 -8.77 -11.06
CA LEU A 226 14.87 -8.52 -11.64
C LEU A 226 14.49 -7.03 -11.64
N THR A 227 14.99 -6.26 -10.68
CA THR A 227 14.81 -4.80 -10.59
C THR A 227 15.92 -3.99 -11.24
N SER A 228 17.00 -4.65 -11.69
CA SER A 228 17.98 -4.09 -12.64
C SER A 228 17.42 -4.10 -14.07
#